data_AF-A0A816NV69-F1
#
_entry.id   AF-A0A816NV69-F1
#
_cell.length_a   1.000
_cell.length_b   1.000
_cell.length_c   1.000
_cell.angle_alpha   90.00
_cell.angle_beta   90.00
_cell.angle_gamma   90.00
#
_symmetry.space_group_name_H-M   'P 1'
#
loop_
_entity.id
_entity.type
_entity.pdbx_description
1 polymer ?
#
loop_
_entity_poly.entity_id
_entity_poly.type
_entity_poly.pdbx_seq_one_letter_code
_entity_poly.pdbx_strand_id
1 'polypeptide(L)'
;MKNKLFFHYIPLGFVCIYTFGIHVYFIPLFPCKPNYSYDLSAFVCGGPCYLDTFIPSVYDIIIDIMLSTGVLLVFNLLMISRVINYKQRVSPSTPVSNILKKNRQMILQLLAISLMALINWLPWIFIILVQNFYDPSFGEQFITIFLHYLPYFTTFASPFLALINLPKIRAEFKNVMRQLMTTLHILNLTPIMANTGNEVSASDSVSEILLKEQANKNDDGKKPPTYETLFSNTENPIQVHEQSQSRYQNTPAVIMLQSSPTQSMDHIKSYMC
;
A
#
# COMPACT_ATOMS: atom_id res chain seq x y z
N MET A 1 -10.69 27.47 -12.55
CA MET A 1 -10.40 26.27 -11.72
C MET A 1 -8.92 25.84 -11.70
N LYS A 2 -8.05 26.36 -12.59
CA LYS A 2 -6.65 25.93 -12.72
C LYS A 2 -5.77 26.17 -11.47
N ASN A 3 -5.98 27.26 -10.73
CA ASN A 3 -5.11 27.62 -9.59
C ASN A 3 -5.28 26.73 -8.36
N LYS A 4 -6.39 25.98 -8.24
CA LYS A 4 -6.64 25.11 -7.09
C LYS A 4 -5.85 23.81 -7.13
N LEU A 5 -5.50 23.36 -8.34
CA LEU A 5 -4.72 22.15 -8.54
C LEU A 5 -3.29 22.34 -7.99
N PHE A 6 -2.70 23.50 -8.26
CA PHE A 6 -1.33 23.82 -7.85
C PHE A 6 -1.12 23.69 -6.33
N PHE A 7 -2.06 24.21 -5.52
CA PHE A 7 -1.96 24.15 -4.06
C PHE A 7 -1.99 22.72 -3.49
N HIS A 8 -2.54 21.75 -4.23
CA HIS A 8 -2.58 20.37 -3.79
C HIS A 8 -1.27 19.62 -4.06
N TYR A 9 -0.58 19.95 -5.15
CA TYR A 9 0.66 19.27 -5.55
C TYR A 9 1.93 19.88 -4.95
N ILE A 10 1.89 21.17 -4.56
CA ILE A 10 3.05 21.84 -3.94
C ILE A 10 3.62 21.07 -2.72
N PRO A 11 2.82 20.64 -1.73
CA PRO A 11 3.36 20.01 -0.53
C PRO A 11 4.06 18.68 -0.84
N LEU A 12 3.47 17.89 -1.75
CA LEU A 12 4.04 16.63 -2.18
C LEU A 12 5.35 16.86 -2.94
N GLY A 13 5.37 17.80 -3.88
CA GLY A 13 6.57 18.15 -4.63
C GLY A 13 7.68 18.68 -3.73
N PHE A 14 7.35 19.52 -2.75
CA PHE A 14 8.30 20.03 -1.76
C PHE A 14 8.93 18.91 -0.95
N VAL A 15 8.12 17.98 -0.40
CA VAL A 15 8.62 16.83 0.35
C VAL A 15 9.51 15.95 -0.53
N CYS A 16 9.11 15.63 -1.76
CA CYS A 16 9.92 14.81 -2.66
C CYS A 16 11.28 15.44 -2.99
N ILE A 17 11.32 16.73 -3.33
CA ILE A 17 12.56 17.45 -3.64
C ILE A 17 13.44 17.53 -2.40
N TYR A 18 12.84 17.79 -1.24
CA TYR A 18 13.53 17.89 0.03
C TYR A 18 14.20 16.57 0.43
N THR A 19 13.43 15.47 0.49
CA THR A 19 13.95 14.13 0.82
C THR A 19 15.05 13.71 -0.16
N PHE A 20 14.84 13.91 -1.47
CA PHE A 20 15.84 13.57 -2.48
C PHE A 20 17.14 14.36 -2.30
N GLY A 21 17.06 15.69 -2.14
CA GLY A 21 18.23 16.54 -1.98
C GLY A 21 19.06 16.20 -0.74
N ILE A 22 18.39 15.87 0.37
CA ILE A 22 19.06 15.50 1.63
C ILE A 22 19.79 14.17 1.52
N HIS A 23 19.17 13.16 0.92
CA HIS A 23 19.82 11.86 0.74
C HIS A 23 21.04 11.98 -0.20
N VAL A 24 20.91 12.72 -1.30
CA VAL A 24 22.04 13.01 -2.20
C VAL A 24 23.16 13.76 -1.48
N TYR A 25 22.84 14.60 -0.49
CA TYR A 25 23.84 15.32 0.32
C TYR A 25 24.50 14.43 1.38
N PHE A 26 23.76 13.57 2.08
CA PHE A 26 24.31 12.75 3.16
C PHE A 26 25.21 11.61 2.69
N ILE A 27 24.88 10.99 1.56
CA ILE A 27 25.66 9.87 0.99
C ILE A 27 27.16 10.20 0.84
N PRO A 28 27.57 11.32 0.21
CA PRO A 28 28.99 11.64 0.07
C PRO A 28 29.63 12.16 1.36
N LEU A 29 28.84 12.71 2.30
CA LEU A 29 29.36 13.33 3.51
C LEU A 29 29.75 12.31 4.58
N PHE A 30 29.09 11.15 4.58
CA PHE A 30 29.30 10.06 5.53
C PHE A 30 29.68 8.77 4.79
N PRO A 31 30.88 8.72 4.18
CA PRO A 31 31.32 7.52 3.50
C PRO A 31 31.50 6.37 4.49
N CYS A 32 31.08 5.18 4.07
CA CYS A 32 31.27 3.95 4.82
C CYS A 32 32.76 3.66 5.05
N LYS A 33 33.09 3.06 6.19
CA LYS A 33 34.48 2.63 6.45
C LYS A 33 34.87 1.55 5.42
N PRO A 34 36.08 1.61 4.84
CA PRO A 34 36.49 0.68 3.77
C PRO A 34 36.57 -0.80 4.21
N ASN A 35 36.57 -1.06 5.52
CA ASN A 35 36.65 -2.41 6.08
C ASN A 35 35.28 -2.98 6.51
N TYR A 36 34.17 -2.31 6.17
CA TYR A 36 32.84 -2.84 6.44
C TYR A 36 32.54 -3.92 5.39
N SER A 37 32.69 -5.18 5.79
CA SER A 37 32.35 -6.33 4.94
C SER A 37 30.84 -6.46 4.87
N TYR A 38 30.22 -5.92 3.81
CA TYR A 38 28.80 -6.16 3.55
C TYR A 38 28.56 -7.64 3.30
N ASP A 39 27.77 -8.26 4.16
CA ASP A 39 27.29 -9.61 3.91
C ASP A 39 26.18 -9.57 2.85
N LEU A 40 26.57 -9.80 1.60
CA LEU A 40 25.66 -9.91 0.46
C LEU A 40 24.72 -11.13 0.54
N SER A 41 24.95 -12.05 1.48
CA SER A 41 24.08 -13.21 1.70
C SER A 41 22.88 -12.93 2.62
N ALA A 42 22.93 -11.81 3.36
CA ALA A 42 21.78 -11.37 4.15
C ALA A 42 20.68 -10.81 3.24
N PHE A 43 19.44 -11.24 3.48
CA PHE A 43 18.25 -10.74 2.77
C PHE A 43 18.02 -9.23 2.95
N VAL A 44 18.65 -8.65 3.96
CA VAL A 44 18.64 -7.21 4.24
C VAL A 44 20.09 -6.75 4.11
N CYS A 45 20.45 -6.21 2.94
CA CYS A 45 21.70 -5.46 2.81
C CYS A 45 21.66 -4.34 3.85
N GLY A 46 22.72 -4.22 4.66
CA GLY A 46 22.80 -3.28 5.78
C GLY A 46 22.34 -1.87 5.41
N GLY A 47 21.86 -1.13 6.43
CA GLY A 47 21.40 0.24 6.25
C GLY A 47 22.50 1.19 5.76
N PRO A 48 22.14 2.39 5.28
CA PRO A 48 23.14 3.37 4.90
C PRO A 48 23.99 3.78 6.10
N CYS A 49 25.31 3.88 5.91
CA CYS A 49 26.29 4.07 6.99
C CYS A 49 26.13 5.37 7.79
N TYR A 50 25.41 6.37 7.24
CA TYR A 50 25.13 7.59 8.01
C TYR A 50 24.20 7.33 9.20
N LEU A 51 23.40 6.25 9.18
CA LEU A 51 22.52 5.87 10.29
C LEU A 51 23.29 5.36 11.51
N ASP A 52 24.55 4.95 11.36
CA ASP A 52 25.42 4.54 12.48
C ASP A 52 25.84 5.74 13.34
N THR A 53 25.71 6.95 12.79
CA THR A 53 26.04 8.19 13.49
C THR A 53 24.78 8.83 14.07
N PHE A 54 24.86 9.25 15.34
CA PHE A 54 23.73 9.79 16.09
C PHE A 54 23.04 10.97 15.37
N ILE A 55 23.81 11.94 14.86
CA ILE A 55 23.24 13.18 14.31
C ILE A 55 22.42 12.91 13.03
N PRO A 56 22.95 12.25 11.97
CA PRO A 56 22.19 11.95 10.78
C PRO A 56 21.06 10.94 11.05
N SER A 57 21.24 9.98 11.96
CA SER A 57 20.19 9.03 12.33
C SER A 57 18.97 9.72 12.95
N VAL A 58 19.19 10.56 13.96
CA VAL A 58 18.12 11.34 14.59
C VAL A 58 17.49 12.31 13.58
N TYR A 59 18.31 12.92 12.72
CA TYR A 59 17.82 13.80 11.67
C TYR A 59 16.89 13.07 10.69
N ASP A 60 17.31 11.92 10.15
CA ASP A 60 16.52 11.11 9.22
C ASP A 60 15.16 10.74 9.84
N ILE A 61 15.16 10.27 11.09
CA ILE A 61 13.95 9.83 11.78
C ILE A 61 13.00 10.99 12.08
N ILE A 62 13.50 12.10 12.63
CA ILE A 62 12.65 13.22 13.03
C ILE A 62 12.21 14.03 11.80
N ILE A 63 13.16 14.32 10.91
CA ILE A 63 12.94 15.29 9.85
C ILE A 63 12.47 14.64 8.56
N ASP A 64 12.89 13.42 8.23
CA ASP A 64 12.33 12.76 7.05
C ASP A 64 10.99 12.10 7.42
N ILE A 65 10.97 11.26 8.45
CA ILE A 65 9.79 10.44 8.72
C ILE A 65 8.71 11.21 9.48
N MET A 66 9.04 11.82 10.63
CA MET A 66 8.04 12.51 11.45
C MET A 66 7.51 13.78 10.79
N LEU A 67 8.38 14.60 10.20
CA LEU A 67 7.94 15.81 9.49
C LEU A 67 7.14 15.48 8.24
N SER A 68 7.59 14.56 7.38
CA SER A 68 6.85 14.18 6.17
C SER A 68 5.47 13.61 6.51
N THR A 69 5.42 12.70 7.48
CA THR A 69 4.15 12.10 7.94
C THR A 69 3.24 13.15 8.57
N GLY A 70 3.78 14.05 9.40
CA GLY A 70 3.04 15.14 10.02
C GLY A 70 2.47 16.13 9.00
N VAL A 71 3.28 16.56 8.03
CA VAL A 71 2.85 17.42 6.93
C VAL A 71 1.73 16.75 6.14
N LEU A 72 1.91 15.48 5.76
CA LEU A 72 0.89 14.72 5.03
C LEU A 72 -0.43 14.62 5.82
N LEU A 73 -0.36 14.34 7.13
CA LEU A 73 -1.53 14.27 8.01
C LEU A 73 -2.26 15.62 8.08
N VAL A 74 -1.54 16.72 8.30
CA VAL A 74 -2.11 18.07 8.35
C VAL A 74 -2.78 18.42 7.01
N PHE A 75 -2.14 18.13 5.88
CA PHE A 75 -2.72 18.38 4.56
C PHE A 75 -3.98 17.55 4.31
N ASN A 76 -3.99 16.28 4.71
CA ASN A 76 -5.18 15.43 4.61
C ASN A 76 -6.34 15.95 5.48
N LEU A 77 -6.05 16.38 6.72
CA LEU A 77 -7.06 16.98 7.61
C LEU A 77 -7.61 18.30 7.06
N LEU A 78 -6.74 19.17 6.54
CA LEU A 78 -7.14 20.43 5.89
C LEU A 78 -8.03 20.18 4.66
N MET A 79 -7.70 19.17 3.85
CA MET A 79 -8.52 18.76 2.71
C MET A 79 -9.91 18.29 3.15
N ILE A 80 -10.00 17.45 4.19
CA ILE A 80 -11.28 16.97 4.73
C ILE A 80 -12.11 18.14 5.27
N SER A 81 -11.50 19.00 6.09
CA SER A 81 -12.15 20.17 6.66
C SER A 81 -12.72 21.09 5.57
N ARG A 82 -11.95 21.36 4.51
CA ARG A 82 -12.42 22.15 3.36
C ARG A 82 -13.61 21.50 2.66
N VAL A 83 -13.61 20.18 2.46
CA VAL A 83 -14.72 19.46 1.83
C VAL A 83 -15.99 19.52 2.68
N ILE A 84 -15.85 19.40 4.01
CA ILE A 84 -16.99 19.51 4.94
C ILE A 84 -17.58 20.93 4.92
N ASN A 85 -16.73 21.95 5.00
CA ASN A 85 -17.16 23.35 4.97
C ASN A 85 -17.83 23.71 3.62
N TYR A 86 -17.31 23.19 2.51
CA TYR A 86 -17.92 23.41 1.20
C TYR A 86 -19.30 22.73 1.10
N LYS A 87 -19.44 21.52 1.65
CA LYS A 87 -20.72 20.79 1.68
C LYS A 87 -21.79 21.56 2.46
N GLN A 88 -21.45 22.24 3.54
CA GLN A 88 -22.40 23.02 4.33
C GLN A 88 -22.93 24.25 3.58
N ARG A 89 -22.13 24.83 2.66
CA ARG A 89 -22.51 26.05 1.93
C ARG A 89 -23.29 25.80 0.64
N VAL A 90 -23.17 24.61 0.04
CA VAL A 90 -23.77 24.32 -1.26
C VAL A 90 -25.03 23.47 -1.09
N SER A 91 -26.14 23.94 -1.68
CA SER A 91 -27.44 23.26 -1.62
C SER A 91 -27.35 21.81 -2.16
N PRO A 92 -27.97 20.83 -1.48
CA PRO A 92 -27.86 19.40 -1.79
C PRO A 92 -28.40 18.98 -3.17
N SER A 93 -29.15 19.84 -3.85
CA SER A 93 -29.81 19.55 -5.14
C SER A 93 -28.89 19.64 -6.37
N THR A 94 -27.63 20.03 -6.21
CA THR A 94 -26.74 20.25 -7.36
C THR A 94 -25.94 19.00 -7.76
N PRO A 95 -25.66 18.78 -9.07
CA PRO A 95 -24.83 17.68 -9.58
C PRO A 95 -23.41 17.66 -8.97
N VAL A 96 -22.98 18.80 -8.43
CA VAL A 96 -21.73 18.99 -7.66
C VAL A 96 -21.65 18.04 -6.45
N SER A 97 -22.78 17.64 -5.86
CA SER A 97 -22.84 16.70 -4.73
C SER A 97 -22.27 15.32 -5.06
N ASN A 98 -22.51 14.81 -6.28
CA ASN A 98 -22.00 13.49 -6.70
C ASN A 98 -20.47 13.51 -6.89
N ILE A 99 -19.93 14.59 -7.45
CA ILE A 99 -18.47 14.77 -7.59
C ILE A 99 -17.82 14.85 -6.20
N LEU A 100 -18.44 15.57 -5.25
CA LEU A 100 -17.95 15.65 -3.87
C LEU A 100 -17.94 14.29 -3.17
N LYS A 101 -18.98 13.47 -3.36
CA LYS A 101 -19.04 12.11 -2.78
C LYS A 101 -17.88 11.25 -3.28
N LYS A 102 -17.59 11.30 -4.58
CA LYS A 102 -16.46 10.57 -5.19
C LYS A 102 -15.12 11.05 -4.63
N ASN A 103 -14.91 12.36 -4.57
CA ASN A 103 -13.67 12.94 -4.04
C ASN A 103 -13.47 12.62 -2.55
N ARG A 104 -14.55 12.60 -1.75
CA ARG A 104 -14.46 12.24 -0.32
C ARG A 104 -13.98 10.81 -0.10
N GLN A 105 -14.37 9.86 -0.95
CA GLN A 105 -13.90 8.47 -0.84
C GLN A 105 -12.40 8.38 -1.08
N MET A 106 -11.89 9.06 -2.11
CA MET A 106 -10.45 9.11 -2.40
C MET A 106 -9.66 9.74 -1.25
N ILE A 107 -10.18 10.83 -0.66
CA ILE A 107 -9.53 11.49 0.49
C ILE A 107 -9.53 10.58 1.73
N LEU A 108 -10.62 9.87 2.00
CA LEU A 108 -10.68 8.91 3.11
C LEU A 108 -9.71 7.75 2.92
N GLN A 109 -9.51 7.29 1.69
CA GLN A 109 -8.51 6.27 1.37
C GLN A 109 -7.09 6.78 1.63
N LEU A 110 -6.75 7.98 1.16
CA LEU A 110 -5.45 8.62 1.44
C LEU A 110 -5.22 8.80 2.94
N LEU A 111 -6.26 9.21 3.69
CA LEU A 111 -6.19 9.32 5.14
C LEU A 111 -5.96 7.97 5.79
N ALA A 112 -6.67 6.92 5.37
CA ALA A 112 -6.53 5.57 5.92
C ALA A 112 -5.10 5.04 5.70
N ILE A 113 -4.53 5.23 4.50
CA ILE A 113 -3.14 4.85 4.20
C ILE A 113 -2.16 5.64 5.09
N SER A 114 -2.39 6.95 5.27
CA SER A 114 -1.52 7.79 6.10
C SER A 114 -1.56 7.39 7.58
N LEU A 115 -2.75 7.08 8.10
CA LEU A 115 -2.92 6.61 9.48
C LEU A 115 -2.31 5.22 9.68
N MET A 116 -2.47 4.32 8.71
CA MET A 116 -1.85 2.99 8.75
C MET A 116 -0.32 3.09 8.75
N ALA A 117 0.24 3.96 7.91
CA ALA A 117 1.67 4.25 7.93
C ALA A 117 2.09 4.78 9.31
N LEU A 118 1.39 5.79 9.86
CA LEU A 118 1.73 6.35 11.17
C LEU A 118 1.70 5.28 12.27
N ILE A 119 0.67 4.43 12.31
CA ILE A 119 0.56 3.34 13.29
C ILE A 119 1.72 2.34 13.15
N ASN A 120 2.15 2.04 11.93
CA ASN A 120 3.22 1.07 11.70
C ASN A 120 4.62 1.65 11.94
N TRP A 121 4.83 2.94 11.69
CA TRP A 121 6.12 3.63 11.87
C TRP A 121 6.35 4.10 13.31
N LEU A 122 5.31 4.45 14.06
CA LEU A 122 5.43 5.02 15.40
C LEU A 122 6.15 4.11 16.41
N PRO A 123 5.90 2.78 16.46
CA PRO A 123 6.64 1.88 17.34
C PRO A 123 8.15 1.88 17.07
N TRP A 124 8.54 1.93 15.80
CA TRP A 124 9.95 1.95 15.40
C TRP A 124 10.64 3.26 15.81
N ILE A 125 9.98 4.38 15.56
CA ILE A 125 10.51 5.70 15.94
C ILE A 125 10.64 5.82 17.46
N PHE A 126 9.65 5.32 18.20
CA PHE A 126 9.68 5.33 19.66
C PHE A 126 10.88 4.56 20.21
N ILE A 127 11.15 3.35 19.71
CA ILE A 127 12.26 2.54 20.21
C ILE A 127 13.60 3.17 19.83
N ILE A 128 13.76 3.69 18.61
CA ILE A 128 15.02 4.34 18.23
C ILE A 128 15.27 5.60 19.05
N LEU A 129 14.24 6.38 19.39
CA LEU A 129 14.40 7.50 20.31
C LEU A 129 14.87 7.03 21.69
N VAL A 130 14.28 5.96 22.24
CA VAL A 130 14.72 5.40 23.53
C VAL A 130 16.16 4.89 23.46
N GLN A 131 16.53 4.20 22.38
CA GLN A 131 17.90 3.71 22.18
C GLN A 131 18.93 4.84 22.09
N ASN A 132 18.58 5.93 21.42
CA ASN A 132 19.46 7.08 21.25
C ASN A 132 19.62 7.92 22.52
N PHE A 133 18.59 8.02 23.37
CA PHE A 133 18.61 8.89 24.56
C PHE A 133 18.85 8.17 25.89
N TYR A 134 18.52 6.88 26.01
CA TYR A 134 18.53 6.17 27.30
C TYR A 134 19.42 4.94 27.30
N ASP A 135 19.09 3.91 26.52
CA ASP A 135 19.79 2.63 26.54
C ASP A 135 19.85 2.03 25.12
N PRO A 136 21.05 1.93 24.52
CA PRO A 136 21.21 1.43 23.15
C PRO A 136 20.74 -0.02 22.97
N SER A 137 20.68 -0.82 24.04
CA SER A 137 20.22 -2.21 23.98
C SER A 137 18.69 -2.37 24.04
N PHE A 138 17.97 -1.29 24.33
CA PHE A 138 16.53 -1.35 24.53
C PHE A 138 15.79 -1.80 23.26
N GLY A 139 15.08 -2.93 23.34
CA GLY A 139 14.19 -3.38 22.27
C GLY A 139 14.86 -3.94 21.01
N GLU A 140 16.17 -4.24 21.06
CA GLU A 140 16.94 -4.74 19.90
C GLU A 140 16.34 -6.02 19.27
N GLN A 141 15.91 -6.98 20.10
CA GLN A 141 15.21 -8.19 19.64
C GLN A 141 13.85 -7.89 19.00
N PHE A 142 13.14 -6.88 19.53
CA PHE A 142 11.83 -6.51 19.02
C PHE A 142 11.95 -5.77 17.68
N ILE A 143 13.01 -4.96 17.51
CA ILE A 143 13.33 -4.31 16.24
C ILE A 143 13.54 -5.33 15.13
N THR A 144 14.45 -6.27 15.38
CA THR A 144 14.91 -7.26 14.40
C THR A 144 13.80 -8.24 13.99
N ILE A 145 12.94 -8.65 14.92
CA ILE A 145 11.90 -9.65 14.65
C ILE A 145 10.60 -9.02 14.12
N PHE A 146 10.17 -7.86 14.64
CA PHE A 146 8.84 -7.32 14.35
C PHE A 146 8.88 -5.99 13.59
N LEU A 147 9.62 -4.99 14.09
CA LEU A 147 9.55 -3.64 13.52
C LEU A 147 10.12 -3.57 12.12
N HIS A 148 11.11 -4.40 11.81
CA HIS A 148 11.67 -4.43 10.46
C HIS A 148 10.60 -4.78 9.41
N TYR A 149 9.62 -5.63 9.75
CA TYR A 149 8.57 -6.09 8.82
C TYR A 149 7.33 -5.18 8.76
N LEU A 150 7.13 -4.32 9.75
CA LEU A 150 5.94 -3.45 9.88
C LEU A 150 5.77 -2.46 8.70
N PRO A 151 6.82 -1.77 8.22
CA PRO A 151 6.70 -0.90 7.04
C PRO A 151 6.30 -1.65 5.77
N TYR A 152 6.79 -2.88 5.59
CA TYR A 152 6.42 -3.74 4.45
C TYR A 152 4.94 -4.09 4.47
N PHE A 153 4.35 -4.28 5.66
CA PHE A 153 2.91 -4.49 5.80
C PHE A 153 2.09 -3.29 5.29
N THR A 154 2.55 -2.06 5.52
CA THR A 154 1.90 -0.86 4.96
C THR A 154 1.90 -0.89 3.43
N THR A 155 3.04 -1.21 2.83
CA THR A 155 3.20 -1.29 1.38
C THR A 155 2.32 -2.39 0.79
N PHE A 156 2.27 -3.54 1.45
CA PHE A 156 1.39 -4.65 1.08
C PHE A 156 -0.08 -4.30 1.20
N ALA A 157 -0.50 -3.63 2.29
CA ALA A 157 -1.90 -3.30 2.55
C ALA A 157 -2.44 -2.13 1.71
N SER A 158 -1.58 -1.21 1.29
CA SER A 158 -1.94 -0.03 0.49
C SER A 158 -2.82 -0.33 -0.73
N PRO A 159 -2.46 -1.27 -1.63
CA PRO A 159 -3.32 -1.62 -2.76
C PRO A 159 -4.67 -2.19 -2.30
N PHE A 160 -4.71 -3.03 -1.26
CA PHE A 160 -5.98 -3.57 -0.76
C PHE A 160 -6.89 -2.49 -0.18
N LEU A 161 -6.33 -1.55 0.57
CA LEU A 161 -7.06 -0.37 1.05
C LEU A 161 -7.58 0.48 -0.11
N ALA A 162 -6.84 0.56 -1.21
CA ALA A 162 -7.31 1.21 -2.43
C ALA A 162 -8.47 0.47 -3.10
N LEU A 163 -8.35 -0.85 -3.26
CA LEU A 163 -9.36 -1.69 -3.87
C LEU A 163 -10.68 -1.71 -3.08
N ILE A 164 -10.62 -1.82 -1.75
CA ILE A 164 -11.81 -1.88 -0.88
C ILE A 164 -12.67 -0.60 -1.00
N ASN A 165 -12.04 0.54 -1.28
CA ASN A 165 -12.72 1.83 -1.40
C ASN A 165 -13.31 2.10 -2.78
N LEU A 166 -13.03 1.29 -3.79
CA LEU A 166 -13.62 1.41 -5.13
C LEU A 166 -15.07 0.88 -5.12
N PRO A 167 -16.08 1.74 -5.33
CA PRO A 167 -17.49 1.34 -5.22
C PRO A 167 -17.88 0.27 -6.26
N LYS A 168 -17.23 0.29 -7.44
CA LYS A 168 -17.44 -0.71 -8.49
C LYS A 168 -16.98 -2.09 -8.03
N ILE A 169 -15.74 -2.19 -7.54
CA ILE A 169 -15.18 -3.47 -7.05
C ILE A 169 -15.98 -3.96 -5.86
N ARG A 170 -16.38 -3.06 -4.95
CA ARG A 170 -17.22 -3.42 -3.81
C ARG A 170 -18.58 -3.99 -4.23
N ALA A 171 -19.19 -3.46 -5.30
CA ALA A 171 -20.44 -3.98 -5.83
C ALA A 171 -20.25 -5.38 -6.44
N GLU A 172 -19.22 -5.57 -7.26
CA GLU A 172 -18.88 -6.87 -7.84
C GLU A 172 -18.55 -7.92 -6.77
N PHE A 173 -17.71 -7.55 -5.80
CA PHE A 173 -17.34 -8.43 -4.70
C PHE A 173 -18.55 -8.84 -3.85
N LYS A 174 -19.50 -7.92 -3.62
CA LYS A 174 -20.75 -8.21 -2.92
C LYS A 174 -21.62 -9.20 -3.72
N ASN A 175 -21.63 -9.09 -5.05
CA ASN A 175 -22.34 -10.03 -5.91
C ASN A 175 -21.70 -11.42 -5.87
N VAL A 176 -20.36 -11.50 -5.97
CA VAL A 176 -19.60 -12.77 -5.86
C VAL A 176 -19.81 -13.42 -4.50
N MET A 177 -19.70 -12.65 -3.40
CA MET A 177 -19.95 -13.17 -2.05
C MET A 177 -21.38 -13.66 -1.86
N ARG A 178 -22.37 -12.96 -2.45
CA ARG A 178 -23.77 -13.40 -2.41
C ARG A 178 -23.93 -14.74 -3.15
N GLN A 179 -23.32 -14.89 -4.33
CA GLN A 179 -23.35 -16.14 -5.09
C GLN A 179 -22.72 -17.29 -4.31
N LEU A 180 -21.53 -17.07 -3.74
CA LEU A 180 -20.81 -18.09 -2.96
C LEU A 180 -21.61 -18.52 -1.72
N MET A 181 -22.24 -17.57 -1.03
CA MET A 181 -23.10 -17.87 0.13
C MET A 181 -24.33 -18.70 -0.28
N THR A 182 -24.95 -18.42 -1.43
CA THR A 182 -26.08 -19.21 -1.94
C THR A 182 -25.64 -20.63 -2.32
N THR A 183 -24.49 -20.80 -2.98
CA THR A 183 -23.95 -22.13 -3.31
C THR A 183 -23.63 -22.95 -2.07
N LEU A 184 -23.02 -22.32 -1.05
CA LEU A 184 -22.68 -22.99 0.21
C LEU A 184 -23.94 -23.40 0.99
N HIS A 185 -25.00 -22.60 0.94
CA HIS A 185 -26.29 -22.95 1.53
C HIS A 185 -26.96 -24.15 0.85
N ILE A 186 -26.88 -24.24 -0.48
CA ILE A 186 -27.41 -25.39 -1.24
C ILE A 186 -26.64 -26.68 -0.90
N LEU A 187 -25.30 -26.61 -0.85
CA LEU A 187 -24.44 -27.75 -0.51
C LEU A 187 -24.67 -28.29 0.92
N ASN A 188 -25.00 -27.41 1.87
CA ASN A 188 -25.33 -27.83 3.24
C ASN A 188 -26.71 -28.50 3.38
N LEU A 189 -27.62 -28.33 2.41
CA LEU A 189 -28.97 -28.93 2.44
C LEU A 189 -29.03 -30.32 1.80
N THR A 190 -28.06 -30.66 0.95
CA THR A 190 -27.99 -31.97 0.27
C THR A 190 -27.85 -33.22 1.16
N PRO A 191 -27.18 -33.23 2.34
CA PRO A 191 -26.97 -34.48 3.08
C PRO A 191 -28.23 -35.03 3.79
N ILE A 192 -29.30 -34.24 3.93
CA ILE A 192 -30.52 -34.67 4.64
C ILE A 192 -31.44 -35.53 3.75
N MET A 193 -31.39 -35.34 2.43
CA MET A 193 -32.23 -36.09 1.48
C MET A 193 -31.70 -37.49 1.16
N ALA A 194 -30.41 -37.75 1.41
CA ALA A 194 -29.76 -39.02 1.08
C ALA A 194 -30.10 -40.18 2.04
N ASN A 195 -30.83 -39.93 3.15
CA ASN A 195 -31.16 -40.95 4.15
C ASN A 195 -32.64 -41.42 4.11
N THR A 196 -33.40 -40.98 3.11
CA THR A 196 -34.75 -41.48 2.85
C THR A 196 -34.71 -42.30 1.57
N GLY A 197 -34.50 -43.61 1.72
CA GLY A 197 -34.29 -44.58 0.65
C GLY A 197 -35.52 -44.82 -0.22
N ASN A 198 -35.84 -43.87 -1.09
CA ASN A 198 -36.65 -44.10 -2.29
C ASN A 198 -35.88 -43.55 -3.50
N GLU A 199 -35.30 -44.46 -4.29
CA GLU A 199 -34.76 -44.18 -5.62
C GLU A 199 -35.90 -43.72 -6.55
N VAL A 200 -36.21 -42.44 -6.55
CA VAL A 200 -37.04 -41.82 -7.60
C VAL A 200 -36.19 -40.76 -8.26
N SER A 201 -36.02 -40.86 -9.58
CA SER A 201 -35.24 -40.02 -10.49
C SER A 201 -35.18 -38.53 -10.12
N ALA A 202 -34.27 -38.16 -9.22
CA ALA A 202 -34.05 -36.76 -8.81
C ALA A 202 -33.17 -35.98 -9.81
N SER A 203 -32.63 -36.64 -10.83
CA SER A 203 -31.79 -36.02 -11.86
C SER A 203 -32.59 -35.13 -12.83
N ASP A 204 -33.89 -35.40 -13.03
CA ASP A 204 -34.69 -34.66 -14.00
C ASP A 204 -35.22 -33.32 -13.46
N SER A 205 -35.47 -33.23 -12.15
CA SER A 205 -36.05 -32.03 -11.53
C SER A 205 -35.03 -30.89 -11.36
N VAL A 206 -33.76 -31.19 -11.08
CA VAL A 206 -32.71 -30.17 -10.92
C VAL A 206 -32.39 -29.49 -12.26
N SER A 207 -32.41 -30.25 -13.34
CA SER A 207 -32.20 -29.78 -14.72
C SER A 207 -33.27 -28.76 -15.14
N GLU A 208 -34.53 -29.00 -14.78
CA GLU A 208 -35.64 -28.12 -15.13
C GLU A 208 -35.62 -26.80 -14.35
N ILE A 209 -35.16 -26.82 -13.08
CA ILE A 209 -35.04 -25.62 -12.26
C ILE A 209 -33.92 -24.70 -12.78
N LEU A 210 -32.77 -25.26 -13.17
CA LEU A 210 -31.68 -24.47 -13.76
C LEU A 210 -32.05 -23.84 -15.11
N LEU A 211 -32.82 -24.55 -15.94
CA LEU A 211 -33.34 -24.02 -17.21
C LEU A 211 -34.34 -22.87 -17.00
N LYS A 212 -35.22 -22.98 -16.00
CA LYS A 212 -36.18 -21.90 -15.68
C LYS A 212 -35.50 -20.65 -15.12
N GLU A 213 -34.43 -20.80 -14.35
CA GLU A 213 -33.71 -19.65 -13.80
C GLU A 213 -32.85 -18.92 -14.86
N GLN A 214 -32.32 -19.63 -15.85
CA GLN A 214 -31.66 -18.99 -17.00
C GLN A 214 -32.65 -18.29 -17.94
N ALA A 215 -33.86 -18.83 -18.12
CA ALA A 215 -34.89 -18.19 -18.92
C ALA A 215 -35.39 -16.88 -18.29
N ASN A 216 -35.49 -16.81 -16.95
CA ASN A 216 -36.00 -15.63 -16.25
C ASN A 216 -35.01 -14.45 -16.22
N LYS A 217 -33.70 -14.71 -16.37
CA LYS A 217 -32.69 -13.63 -16.44
C LYS A 217 -32.67 -12.86 -17.77
N ASN A 218 -33.33 -13.38 -18.81
CA ASN A 218 -33.35 -12.77 -20.13
C ASN A 218 -34.57 -11.87 -20.39
N ASP A 219 -35.57 -11.85 -19.51
CA ASP A 219 -36.82 -11.09 -19.72
C ASP A 219 -36.88 -9.77 -18.94
N ASP A 220 -35.87 -9.47 -18.11
CA ASP A 220 -35.70 -8.12 -17.57
C ASP A 220 -35.13 -7.24 -18.68
N GLY A 221 -36.01 -6.65 -19.50
CA GLY A 221 -35.77 -5.60 -20.50
C GLY A 221 -35.15 -4.30 -19.96
N LYS A 222 -34.28 -4.39 -18.95
CA LYS A 222 -33.32 -3.36 -18.59
C LYS A 222 -32.27 -3.30 -19.69
N LYS A 223 -32.50 -2.38 -20.63
CA LYS A 223 -31.47 -1.80 -21.48
C LYS A 223 -30.16 -1.71 -20.67
N PRO A 224 -29.06 -2.35 -21.12
CA PRO A 224 -27.77 -2.17 -20.47
C PRO A 224 -27.52 -0.66 -20.38
N PRO A 225 -27.06 -0.12 -19.25
CA PRO A 225 -26.75 1.29 -19.19
C PRO A 225 -25.73 1.58 -20.29
N THR A 226 -26.14 2.36 -21.28
CA THR A 226 -25.25 2.82 -22.34
C THR A 226 -24.21 3.71 -21.65
N TYR A 227 -23.04 3.14 -21.34
CA TYR A 227 -21.92 3.86 -20.73
C TYR A 227 -21.14 4.71 -21.76
N GLU A 228 -21.54 4.68 -23.03
CA GLU A 228 -21.05 5.56 -24.08
C GLU A 228 -21.74 6.92 -23.99
N THR A 229 -21.16 7.86 -23.24
CA THR A 229 -21.16 9.31 -23.57
C THR A 229 -20.43 10.21 -22.56
N LEU A 230 -19.88 9.70 -21.44
CA LEU A 230 -19.27 10.59 -20.43
C LEU A 230 -17.74 10.81 -20.52
N PHE A 231 -17.06 10.31 -21.55
CA PHE A 231 -15.61 10.52 -21.74
C PHE A 231 -15.17 10.93 -23.15
N SER A 232 -16.09 11.46 -23.97
CA SER A 232 -15.70 12.12 -25.23
C SER A 232 -15.91 13.63 -25.07
N ASN A 233 -14.89 14.32 -24.52
CA ASN A 233 -14.55 15.73 -24.79
C ASN A 233 -13.52 16.23 -23.77
N THR A 234 -12.32 15.66 -23.77
CA THR A 234 -11.10 16.40 -23.39
C THR A 234 -9.87 15.76 -24.04
N GLU A 235 -9.86 15.67 -25.38
CA GLU A 235 -8.60 15.52 -26.11
C GLU A 235 -7.93 16.89 -26.20
N ASN A 236 -6.88 17.08 -25.41
CA ASN A 236 -5.75 17.92 -25.79
C ASN A 236 -4.54 16.99 -25.79
N PRO A 237 -3.86 16.78 -26.93
CA PRO A 237 -2.73 15.87 -27.01
C PRO A 237 -1.52 16.53 -26.34
N ILE A 238 -1.13 16.02 -25.16
CA ILE A 238 0.22 16.22 -24.65
C ILE A 238 1.07 15.14 -25.30
N GLN A 239 1.93 15.55 -26.23
CA GLN A 239 2.96 14.70 -26.80
C GLN A 239 3.91 14.23 -25.68
N VAL A 240 3.87 12.94 -25.39
CA VAL A 240 4.89 12.27 -24.57
C VAL A 240 5.88 11.66 -25.55
N HIS A 241 7.09 12.21 -25.54
CA HIS A 241 8.22 11.72 -26.30
C HIS A 241 8.66 10.38 -25.70
N GLU A 242 8.42 9.32 -26.47
CA GLU A 242 8.96 7.99 -26.25
C GLU A 242 10.45 8.03 -26.57
N GLN A 243 11.31 7.72 -25.59
CA GLN A 243 12.71 7.42 -25.83
C GLN A 243 13.07 6.10 -25.15
N SER A 244 13.43 5.18 -26.02
CA SER A 244 13.60 3.75 -25.81
C SER A 244 15.04 3.38 -25.47
N GLN A 245 15.14 2.39 -24.59
CA GLN A 245 16.04 1.23 -24.64
C GLN A 245 17.57 1.33 -24.48
N SER A 246 18.02 0.33 -23.71
CA SER A 246 19.26 -0.47 -23.83
C SER A 246 20.45 -0.05 -22.96
N ARG A 247 20.80 -0.90 -21.97
CA ARG A 247 21.97 -1.79 -22.09
C ARG A 247 22.02 -2.81 -20.95
N TYR A 248 21.81 -4.08 -21.30
CA TYR A 248 22.33 -5.25 -20.61
C TYR A 248 23.79 -5.44 -21.06
N GLN A 249 24.73 -5.60 -20.13
CA GLN A 249 26.09 -6.16 -20.34
C GLN A 249 26.59 -6.61 -18.94
N ASN A 250 26.58 -7.92 -18.62
CA ASN A 250 27.66 -8.91 -18.82
C ASN A 250 29.02 -8.51 -18.25
N THR A 251 29.44 -9.09 -17.11
CA THR A 251 30.83 -9.55 -16.81
C THR A 251 30.91 -10.34 -15.47
N PRO A 252 32.00 -11.07 -15.13
CA PRO A 252 31.96 -12.53 -15.02
C PRO A 252 32.28 -13.09 -13.62
N ALA A 253 32.14 -14.42 -13.51
CA ALA A 253 32.57 -15.24 -12.38
C ALA A 253 34.09 -15.23 -12.18
N VAL A 254 34.52 -15.13 -10.92
CA VAL A 254 35.86 -15.52 -10.46
C VAL A 254 35.71 -16.35 -9.18
N ILE A 255 36.23 -17.57 -9.23
CA ILE A 255 36.43 -18.50 -8.12
C ILE A 255 37.94 -18.48 -7.80
N MET A 256 38.34 -18.41 -6.53
CA MET A 256 39.37 -19.25 -5.89
C MET A 256 39.59 -18.91 -4.39
N LEU A 257 39.20 -19.88 -3.55
CA LEU A 257 39.84 -20.45 -2.34
C LEU A 257 40.96 -19.70 -1.61
N GLN A 258 40.83 -19.54 -0.28
CA GLN A 258 41.77 -20.12 0.69
C GLN A 258 41.27 -20.11 2.15
N SER A 259 41.53 -21.22 2.83
CA SER A 259 41.21 -21.58 4.21
C SER A 259 42.23 -21.10 5.24
N SER A 260 41.80 -20.70 6.45
CA SER A 260 42.13 -21.41 7.71
C SER A 260 41.62 -20.67 8.97
N PRO A 261 41.33 -21.38 10.08
CA PRO A 261 40.68 -20.84 11.27
C PRO A 261 41.67 -20.54 12.40
N THR A 262 41.44 -19.49 13.18
CA THR A 262 41.88 -19.42 14.59
C THR A 262 41.17 -18.27 15.32
N GLN A 263 40.38 -18.65 16.33
CA GLN A 263 40.20 -18.02 17.65
C GLN A 263 40.04 -16.49 17.76
N SER A 264 38.87 -16.04 18.21
CA SER A 264 38.71 -15.45 19.55
C SER A 264 37.24 -15.10 19.81
N MET A 265 36.77 -15.36 21.01
CA MET A 265 35.37 -15.34 21.42
C MET A 265 34.89 -13.91 21.78
N ASP A 266 35.17 -12.93 20.91
CA ASP A 266 34.62 -11.56 20.93
C ASP A 266 33.54 -11.35 19.84
N HIS A 267 33.12 -12.44 19.19
CA HIS A 267 32.37 -12.46 17.93
C HIS A 267 30.85 -12.25 18.02
N ILE A 268 30.26 -11.95 19.19
CA ILE A 268 28.80 -11.79 19.30
C ILE A 268 28.34 -10.34 19.02
N LYS A 269 29.25 -9.41 18.73
CA LYS A 269 28.90 -8.06 18.23
C LYS A 269 28.97 -7.91 16.71
N SER A 270 29.29 -8.97 15.96
CA SER A 270 29.55 -8.90 14.51
C SER A 270 28.53 -9.69 13.67
N TYR A 271 27.33 -9.95 14.21
CA TYR A 271 26.21 -10.57 13.48
C TYR A 271 24.92 -9.76 13.58
N MET A 272 25.04 -8.47 13.89
CA MET A 272 24.00 -7.50 13.57
C MET A 272 24.57 -6.65 12.45
N CYS A 273 24.29 -7.05 11.21
CA CYS A 273 24.59 -6.37 9.94
C CYS A 273 25.79 -5.40 9.92
#